data_AF-A0AAE3EF21-F1
#
_entry.id   AF-A0AAE3EF21-F1
#
_cell.length_a   1.000
_cell.length_b   1.000
_cell.length_c   1.000
_cell.angle_alpha   90.00
_cell.angle_beta   90.00
_cell.angle_gamma   90.00
#
_symmetry.space_group_name_H-M   'P 1'
#
loop_
_entity.id
_entity.type
_entity.pdbx_description
1 polymer ?
#
loop_
_entity_poly.entity_id
_entity_poly.type
_entity_poly.pdbx_seq_one_letter_code
_entity_poly.pdbx_strand_id
1 'polypeptide(L)'
;MNKKIYIIIVLMSLISFVCFGKDIIDTEIGIGFLDNNTITFYSLNTSSSSFEASKISEFSIQSKDEIISISGIGIGVMSNNTIKFYSPNKSFTAFEESKMADFSIPPNDKIISVPGIGIGVINNNTIKFYSPNKSFTAFEESKMADFSIPPNDKIISVPGIGIGIINNNTIKFFSPNKTFTAFEKSKISDFTFPPNSIIISVSNIGIGFLENNTIKFFSPNRSFTYLEKSRITDFDLPN
;
A
#
# COMPACT_ATOMS: atom_id res chain seq x y z
N MET A 1 -7.10 -17.15 21.40
CA MET A 1 -7.74 -17.71 20.19
C MET A 1 -6.75 -17.49 19.06
N ASN A 2 -6.11 -18.55 18.55
CA ASN A 2 -5.00 -18.43 17.61
C ASN A 2 -5.52 -17.99 16.23
N LYS A 3 -5.36 -16.70 15.88
CA LYS A 3 -5.52 -16.25 14.50
C LYS A 3 -4.39 -16.87 13.68
N LYS A 4 -4.72 -17.86 12.84
CA LYS A 4 -3.80 -18.32 11.79
C LYS A 4 -3.80 -17.25 10.70
N ILE A 5 -2.71 -16.51 10.59
CA ILE A 5 -2.46 -15.56 9.51
C ILE A 5 -1.95 -16.38 8.33
N TYR A 6 -2.76 -16.50 7.28
CA TYR A 6 -2.38 -17.18 6.05
C TYR A 6 -1.60 -16.20 5.17
N ILE A 7 -0.28 -16.39 5.14
CA ILE A 7 0.63 -15.62 4.30
C ILE A 7 0.60 -16.22 2.90
N ILE A 8 0.01 -15.49 1.95
CA ILE A 8 -0.04 -15.91 0.55
C ILE A 8 0.88 -15.00 -0.24
N ILE A 9 2.15 -15.39 -0.28
CA ILE A 9 3.21 -14.69 -1.01
C ILE A 9 3.52 -15.52 -2.24
N VAL A 10 3.04 -15.05 -3.38
CA VAL A 10 3.35 -15.68 -4.67
C VAL A 10 4.70 -15.20 -5.14
N LEU A 11 5.62 -16.16 -5.33
CA LEU A 11 6.91 -15.95 -5.95
C LEU A 11 6.75 -15.32 -7.34
N MET A 12 7.10 -14.05 -7.45
CA MET A 12 7.80 -13.52 -8.60
C MET A 12 8.98 -12.76 -8.01
N SER A 13 10.19 -13.07 -8.46
CA SER A 13 11.45 -12.51 -7.97
C SER A 13 11.41 -10.98 -7.95
N LEU A 14 11.77 -10.38 -6.80
CA LEU A 14 11.85 -8.93 -6.50
C LEU A 14 10.50 -8.19 -6.41
N ILE A 15 9.69 -8.41 -5.37
CA ILE A 15 8.41 -7.70 -5.21
C ILE A 15 8.14 -7.30 -3.77
N SER A 16 8.01 -5.99 -3.54
CA SER A 16 7.22 -5.39 -2.46
C SER A 16 5.73 -5.59 -2.81
N PHE A 17 5.03 -6.42 -2.05
CA PHE A 17 3.59 -6.59 -2.20
C PHE A 17 2.88 -5.64 -1.24
N VAL A 18 2.15 -4.67 -1.78
CA VAL A 18 1.10 -4.02 -0.99
C VAL A 18 -0.05 -5.01 -0.88
N CYS A 19 -0.11 -5.72 0.25
CA CYS A 19 -1.29 -6.43 0.67
C CYS A 19 -2.32 -5.42 1.19
N PHE A 20 -3.55 -5.48 0.69
CA PHE A 20 -4.64 -4.65 1.17
C PHE A 20 -5.32 -5.32 2.37
N GLY A 21 -5.19 -4.66 3.51
CA GLY A 21 -5.93 -4.89 4.74
C GLY A 21 -5.51 -3.81 5.73
N LYS A 22 -6.42 -3.31 6.57
CA LYS A 22 -6.07 -2.38 7.65
C LYS A 22 -4.96 -2.95 8.55
N ASP A 23 -4.81 -4.27 8.52
CA ASP A 23 -3.96 -5.03 9.40
C ASP A 23 -2.65 -5.54 8.76
N ILE A 24 -2.35 -5.19 7.50
CA ILE A 24 -1.11 -5.60 6.83
C ILE A 24 -0.34 -4.36 6.34
N ILE A 25 0.93 -4.29 6.69
CA ILE A 25 1.80 -3.14 6.42
C ILE A 25 3.06 -3.65 5.72
N ASP A 26 3.24 -3.24 4.46
CA ASP A 26 4.48 -3.52 3.72
C ASP A 26 5.50 -2.41 4.00
N THR A 27 6.74 -2.81 4.29
CA THR A 27 7.87 -1.91 4.58
C THR A 27 9.15 -2.48 3.98
N GLU A 28 10.20 -1.66 3.92
CA GLU A 28 11.52 -2.11 3.41
C GLU A 28 12.14 -3.25 4.22
N ILE A 29 11.71 -3.45 5.48
CA ILE A 29 12.28 -4.47 6.37
C ILE A 29 11.52 -5.79 6.33
N GLY A 30 10.31 -5.79 5.76
CA GLY A 30 9.42 -6.95 5.76
C GLY A 30 7.95 -6.57 5.90
N ILE A 31 7.14 -7.60 6.15
CA ILE A 31 5.69 -7.48 6.23
C ILE A 31 5.28 -7.44 7.70
N GLY A 32 4.55 -6.39 8.07
CA GLY A 32 3.96 -6.18 9.38
C GLY A 32 2.51 -6.64 9.44
N PHE A 33 2.13 -7.30 10.54
CA PHE A 33 0.75 -7.70 10.83
C PHE A 33 0.28 -7.03 12.11
N LEU A 34 -0.82 -6.28 12.03
CA LEU A 34 -1.45 -5.64 13.16
C LEU A 34 -2.37 -6.64 13.88
N ASP A 35 -2.07 -6.93 15.14
CA ASP A 35 -2.97 -7.61 16.07
C ASP A 35 -2.97 -6.89 17.42
N ASN A 36 -4.16 -6.57 17.93
CA ASN A 36 -4.34 -5.93 19.24
C ASN A 36 -3.42 -4.71 19.46
N ASN A 37 -3.34 -3.83 18.46
CA ASN A 37 -2.51 -2.61 18.47
C ASN A 37 -1.00 -2.87 18.47
N THR A 38 -0.56 -4.08 18.15
CA THR A 38 0.86 -4.38 17.93
C THR A 38 1.03 -4.84 16.50
N ILE A 39 1.97 -4.23 15.79
CA ILE A 39 2.39 -4.64 14.47
C ILE A 39 3.62 -5.53 14.65
N THR A 40 3.51 -6.81 14.31
CA THR A 40 4.65 -7.73 14.31
C THR A 40 5.20 -7.83 12.89
N PHE A 41 6.47 -7.46 12.73
CA PHE A 41 7.17 -7.52 11.46
C PHE A 41 7.91 -8.84 11.29
N TYR A 42 7.80 -9.39 10.08
CA TYR A 42 8.49 -10.60 9.68
C TYR A 42 9.38 -10.33 8.48
N SER A 43 10.64 -10.76 8.57
CA SER A 43 11.49 -10.90 7.40
C SER A 43 11.14 -12.17 6.66
N LEU A 44 11.26 -12.12 5.34
CA LEU A 44 10.99 -13.25 4.47
C LEU A 44 12.32 -13.79 3.97
N ASN A 45 12.65 -15.02 4.37
CA ASN A 45 13.75 -15.73 3.76
C ASN A 45 13.22 -16.51 2.56
N THR A 46 13.53 -16.03 1.35
CA THR A 46 13.15 -16.71 0.12
C THR A 46 14.28 -17.61 -0.33
N SER A 47 14.31 -18.85 0.18
CA SER A 47 15.05 -19.92 -0.49
C SER A 47 14.17 -20.55 -1.59
N SER A 48 14.77 -21.14 -2.60
CA SER A 48 14.07 -21.70 -3.77
C SER A 48 13.11 -22.87 -3.46
N SER A 49 13.02 -23.33 -2.21
CA SER A 49 12.25 -24.52 -1.83
C SER A 49 11.46 -24.42 -0.52
N SER A 50 11.68 -23.38 0.30
CA SER A 50 10.91 -23.17 1.54
C SER A 50 10.71 -21.68 1.81
N PHE A 51 9.56 -21.37 2.40
CA PHE A 51 9.22 -20.04 2.90
C PHE A 51 9.37 -20.04 4.42
N GLU A 52 10.33 -19.27 4.93
CA GLU A 52 10.49 -19.07 6.36
C GLU A 52 10.29 -17.59 6.68
N ALA A 53 9.25 -17.31 7.47
CA ALA A 53 9.01 -16.00 8.05
C ALA A 53 9.64 -15.96 9.43
N SER A 54 10.58 -15.05 9.66
CA SER A 54 11.19 -14.85 10.97
C SER A 54 10.74 -13.51 11.54
N LYS A 55 10.23 -13.51 12.76
CA LYS A 55 9.91 -12.26 13.47
C LYS A 55 11.18 -11.44 13.62
N ILE A 56 11.14 -10.17 13.22
CA ILE A 56 12.29 -9.26 13.29
C ILE A 56 12.08 -8.10 14.27
N SER A 57 10.86 -7.58 14.37
CA SER A 57 10.54 -6.46 15.26
C SER A 57 9.06 -6.40 15.59
N GLU A 58 8.74 -5.60 16.58
CA GLU A 58 7.38 -5.22 16.94
C GLU A 58 7.27 -3.71 17.08
N PHE A 59 6.08 -3.20 16.79
CA PHE A 59 5.76 -1.80 16.93
C PHE A 59 4.33 -1.66 17.48
N SER A 60 4.20 -1.06 18.65
CA SER A 60 2.90 -0.89 19.30
C SER A 60 2.34 0.51 19.05
N ILE A 61 1.03 0.57 18.83
CA ILE A 61 0.26 1.77 18.55
C ILE A 61 -0.88 1.89 19.56
N GLN A 62 -1.57 3.02 19.58
CA GLN A 62 -2.78 3.16 20.41
C GLN A 62 -3.99 2.60 19.67
N SER A 63 -5.00 2.15 20.42
CA SER A 63 -6.21 1.52 19.86
C SER A 63 -7.02 2.36 18.87
N LYS A 64 -6.82 3.68 18.88
CA LYS A 64 -7.52 4.62 18.00
C LYS A 64 -6.67 5.08 16.83
N ASP A 65 -5.41 4.69 16.79
CA ASP A 65 -4.50 5.12 15.74
C ASP A 65 -4.82 4.40 14.44
N GLU A 66 -4.62 5.10 13.33
CA GLU A 66 -4.63 4.52 12.00
C GLU A 66 -3.21 4.40 11.47
N ILE A 67 -2.96 3.39 10.65
CA ILE A 67 -1.63 3.11 10.11
C ILE A 67 -1.61 3.31 8.61
N ILE A 68 -0.59 4.03 8.16
CA ILE A 68 -0.33 4.28 6.75
C ILE A 68 1.09 3.80 6.46
N SER A 69 1.24 2.91 5.48
CA SER A 69 2.56 2.57 4.94
C SER A 69 3.08 3.73 4.10
N ILE A 70 4.31 4.18 4.35
CA ILE A 70 4.91 5.30 3.64
C ILE A 70 6.27 4.87 3.11
N SER A 71 6.28 4.56 1.81
CA SER A 71 7.46 4.10 1.07
C SER A 71 8.65 5.03 1.30
N GLY A 72 9.83 4.46 1.62
CA GLY A 72 11.07 5.19 1.84
C GLY A 72 11.21 5.89 3.20
N ILE A 73 10.17 5.84 4.05
CA ILE A 73 10.20 6.42 5.40
C ILE A 73 9.96 5.33 6.46
N GLY A 74 9.02 4.43 6.21
CA GLY A 74 8.61 3.38 7.14
C GLY A 74 7.10 3.44 7.37
N ILE A 75 6.69 3.70 8.60
CA ILE A 75 5.28 3.69 9.03
C ILE A 75 4.85 5.11 9.41
N GLY A 76 3.70 5.54 8.93
CA GLY A 76 2.96 6.68 9.47
C GLY A 76 1.91 6.20 10.47
N VAL A 77 1.94 6.73 11.69
CA VAL A 77 0.90 6.52 12.71
C VAL A 77 0.07 7.79 12.79
N MET A 78 -1.19 7.68 12.39
CA MET A 78 -2.13 8.78 12.44
C MET A 78 -2.92 8.74 13.75
N SER A 79 -2.80 9.82 14.53
CA SER A 79 -3.57 10.04 15.75
C SER A 79 -4.11 11.47 15.74
N ASN A 80 -5.41 11.65 15.97
CA ASN A 80 -6.09 12.95 15.96
C ASN A 80 -5.75 13.83 14.73
N ASN A 81 -5.81 13.24 13.53
CA ASN A 81 -5.46 13.88 12.25
C ASN A 81 -3.99 14.29 12.10
N THR A 82 -3.11 13.86 12.98
CA THR A 82 -1.67 14.09 12.85
C THR A 82 -0.96 12.76 12.59
N ILE A 83 -0.15 12.71 11.53
CA ILE A 83 0.72 11.58 11.22
C ILE A 83 2.09 11.83 11.84
N LYS A 84 2.51 10.90 12.68
CA LYS A 84 3.88 10.74 13.14
C LYS A 84 4.57 9.66 12.34
N PHE A 85 5.85 9.85 12.05
CA PHE A 85 6.61 8.95 11.19
C PHE A 85 7.56 8.11 12.03
N TYR A 86 7.62 6.82 11.73
CA TYR A 86 8.50 5.87 12.40
C TYR A 86 9.29 5.13 11.35
N SER A 87 10.62 5.17 11.49
CA SER A 87 11.55 4.45 10.63
C SER A 87 12.20 3.33 11.44
N PRO A 88 12.52 2.20 10.79
CA PRO A 88 13.27 1.17 11.48
C PRO A 88 14.68 1.67 11.83
N ASN A 89 15.22 1.22 12.96
CA ASN A 89 16.60 1.50 13.32
C ASN A 89 17.58 0.83 12.34
N LYS A 90 18.87 1.19 12.42
CA LYS A 90 19.90 0.66 11.49
C LYS A 90 20.03 -0.86 11.49
N SER A 91 19.66 -1.52 12.58
CA SER A 91 19.71 -2.98 12.73
C SER A 91 18.38 -3.65 12.35
N PHE A 92 17.36 -2.87 11.97
CA PHE A 92 16.00 -3.30 11.64
C PHE A 92 15.30 -4.11 12.75
N THR A 93 15.70 -3.91 14.01
CA THR A 93 15.15 -4.64 15.17
C THR A 93 14.07 -3.89 15.91
N ALA A 94 13.94 -2.58 15.69
CA ALA A 94 12.94 -1.73 16.31
C ALA A 94 12.58 -0.57 15.37
N PHE A 95 11.44 0.07 15.65
CA PHE A 95 11.04 1.33 15.02
C PHE A 95 11.32 2.49 15.97
N GLU A 96 11.86 3.57 15.43
CA GLU A 96 12.16 4.80 16.14
C GLU A 96 11.37 5.94 15.52
N GLU A 97 10.92 6.89 16.33
CA GLU A 97 10.27 8.10 15.83
C GLU A 97 11.27 8.87 14.96
N SER A 98 10.84 9.16 13.74
CA SER A 98 11.62 9.90 12.76
C SER A 98 11.80 11.34 13.23
N LYS A 99 12.91 11.96 12.84
CA LYS A 99 13.13 13.41 13.02
C LYS A 99 12.32 14.27 12.04
N MET A 100 11.59 13.64 11.14
CA MET A 100 10.69 14.32 10.21
C MET A 100 9.58 15.02 11.00
N ALA A 101 9.21 16.22 10.56
CA ALA A 101 8.07 16.91 11.13
C ALA A 101 6.79 16.09 11.02
N ASP A 102 5.90 16.25 11.99
CA ASP A 102 4.58 15.64 11.93
C ASP A 102 3.76 16.23 10.77
N PHE A 103 2.91 15.41 10.16
CA PHE A 103 2.02 15.85 9.09
C PHE A 103 0.59 15.99 9.60
N SER A 104 0.05 17.20 9.60
CA SER A 104 -1.33 17.45 10.04
C SER A 104 -2.29 17.45 8.85
N ILE A 105 -3.37 16.69 8.99
CA ILE A 105 -4.43 16.54 7.99
C ILE A 105 -5.60 17.43 8.42
N PRO A 106 -6.19 18.21 7.51
CA PRO A 106 -7.39 18.97 7.84
C PRO A 106 -8.53 18.06 8.34
N PRO A 107 -9.41 18.56 9.22
CA PRO A 107 -10.57 17.79 9.67
C PRO A 107 -11.45 17.35 8.49
N ASN A 108 -11.93 16.11 8.53
CA ASN A 108 -12.79 15.47 7.51
C ASN A 108 -12.11 15.10 6.18
N ASP A 109 -10.83 15.45 6.00
CA ASP A 109 -10.08 15.00 4.84
C ASP A 109 -9.63 13.55 5.02
N LYS A 110 -9.51 12.84 3.90
CA LYS A 110 -8.93 11.49 3.86
C LYS A 110 -7.50 11.57 3.36
N ILE A 111 -6.77 10.47 3.50
CA ILE A 111 -5.39 10.38 3.04
C ILE A 111 -5.15 9.15 2.19
N ILE A 112 -4.15 9.24 1.34
CA ILE A 112 -3.58 8.13 0.59
C ILE A 112 -2.07 8.30 0.54
N SER A 113 -1.32 7.23 0.80
CA SER A 113 0.13 7.23 0.59
C SER A 113 0.42 6.68 -0.80
N VAL A 114 1.11 7.46 -1.64
CA VAL A 114 1.48 7.06 -2.99
C VAL A 114 2.99 6.93 -3.09
N PRO A 115 3.54 5.70 -3.16
CA PRO A 115 4.98 5.47 -3.25
C PRO A 115 5.64 6.26 -4.37
N GLY A 116 6.74 6.95 -4.05
CA GLY A 116 7.48 7.79 -4.99
C GLY A 116 6.84 9.15 -5.31
N ILE A 117 5.65 9.45 -4.77
CA ILE A 117 4.98 10.76 -4.93
C ILE A 117 4.91 11.48 -3.59
N GLY A 118 4.36 10.85 -2.55
CA GLY A 118 4.17 11.45 -1.23
C GLY A 118 2.82 11.12 -0.61
N ILE A 119 2.37 11.98 0.31
CA ILE A 119 1.09 11.87 0.99
C ILE A 119 0.05 12.67 0.21
N GLY A 120 -0.96 12.00 -0.31
CA GLY A 120 -2.13 12.63 -0.91
C GLY A 120 -3.18 12.94 0.16
N VAL A 121 -3.58 14.20 0.28
CA VAL A 121 -4.75 14.64 1.06
C VAL A 121 -5.94 14.75 0.13
N ILE A 122 -7.03 14.07 0.48
CA ILE A 122 -8.24 13.95 -0.33
C ILE A 122 -9.32 14.85 0.27
N ASN A 123 -9.65 15.91 -0.45
CA ASN A 123 -10.75 16.83 -0.13
C ASN A 123 -11.67 16.97 -1.34
N ASN A 124 -12.98 16.77 -1.16
CA ASN A 124 -13.99 16.93 -2.22
C ASN A 124 -13.64 16.22 -3.53
N ASN A 125 -13.20 14.96 -3.44
CA ASN A 125 -12.74 14.14 -4.57
C ASN A 125 -11.50 14.68 -5.31
N THR A 126 -10.75 15.61 -4.75
CA THR A 126 -9.47 16.06 -5.28
C THR A 126 -8.35 15.65 -4.34
N ILE A 127 -7.23 15.23 -4.91
CA ILE A 127 -6.03 14.83 -4.16
C ILE A 127 -4.95 15.86 -4.40
N LYS A 128 -4.47 16.42 -3.30
CA LYS A 128 -3.28 17.27 -3.25
C LYS A 128 -2.13 16.49 -2.64
N PHE A 129 -0.96 16.55 -3.24
CA PHE A 129 0.19 15.80 -2.75
C PHE A 129 1.09 16.67 -1.90
N TYR A 130 1.61 16.09 -0.83
CA TYR A 130 2.54 16.72 0.08
C TYR A 130 3.77 15.84 0.23
N SER A 131 4.92 16.48 0.31
CA SER A 131 6.20 15.84 0.55
C SER A 131 6.99 16.62 1.60
N PRO A 132 7.84 15.96 2.38
CA PRO A 132 8.73 16.68 3.28
C PRO A 132 9.65 17.60 2.48
N ASN A 133 9.95 18.76 3.05
CA ASN A 133 10.96 19.65 2.50
C ASN A 133 12.36 19.04 2.65
N LYS A 134 13.37 19.65 2.02
CA LYS A 134 14.74 19.11 2.01
C LYS A 134 15.37 18.94 3.40
N SER A 135 14.94 19.72 4.39
CA SER A 135 15.40 19.64 5.77
C SER A 135 14.55 18.71 6.64
N PHE A 136 13.49 18.12 6.09
CA PHE A 136 12.49 17.29 6.79
C PHE A 136 11.81 18.00 7.97
N THR A 137 11.84 19.33 8.01
CA THR A 137 11.29 20.15 9.11
C THR A 137 9.86 20.60 8.88
N ALA A 138 9.32 20.39 7.68
CA ALA A 138 7.94 20.67 7.33
C ALA A 138 7.52 19.83 6.12
N PHE A 139 6.22 19.70 5.92
CA PHE A 139 5.64 19.22 4.68
C PHE A 139 5.22 20.41 3.82
N GLU A 140 5.50 20.30 2.53
CA GLU A 140 5.14 21.31 1.53
C GLU A 140 4.22 20.68 0.50
N GLU A 141 3.26 21.48 0.01
CA GLU A 141 2.43 21.10 -1.13
C GLU A 141 3.34 20.89 -2.35
N SER A 142 3.19 19.73 -2.98
CA SER A 142 3.92 19.38 -4.19
C SER A 142 3.50 20.29 -5.33
N LYS A 143 4.44 20.60 -6.23
CA LYS A 143 4.13 21.28 -7.50
C LYS A 143 3.45 20.37 -8.51
N MET A 144 3.22 19.10 -8.15
CA MET A 144 2.50 18.15 -8.97
C MET A 144 1.05 18.62 -9.15
N ALA A 145 0.48 18.35 -10.33
CA ALA A 145 -0.93 18.59 -10.53
C ALA A 145 -1.79 17.80 -9.54
N ASP A 146 -2.90 18.40 -9.12
CA ASP A 146 -3.91 17.72 -8.33
C ASP A 146 -4.54 16.57 -9.14
N PHE A 147 -4.97 15.52 -8.45
CA PHE A 147 -5.70 14.42 -9.07
C PHE A 147 -7.18 14.47 -8.73
N SER A 148 -8.06 14.50 -9.73
CA SER A 148 -9.51 14.43 -9.51
C SER A 148 -10.02 13.00 -9.58
N ILE A 149 -10.70 12.59 -8.52
CA ILE A 149 -11.40 11.31 -8.37
C ILE A 149 -12.82 11.50 -8.92
N PRO A 150 -13.29 10.65 -9.84
CA PRO A 150 -14.68 10.70 -10.28
C PRO A 150 -15.66 10.44 -9.11
N PRO A 151 -16.87 11.03 -9.12
CA PRO A 151 -17.85 10.79 -8.07
C PRO A 151 -18.18 9.31 -7.92
N ASN A 152 -18.28 8.83 -6.67
CA ASN A 152 -18.58 7.45 -6.29
C ASN A 152 -17.50 6.40 -6.61
N ASP A 153 -16.37 6.80 -7.22
CA ASP A 153 -15.26 5.90 -7.45
C ASP A 153 -14.41 5.72 -6.18
N LYS A 154 -13.83 4.53 -6.03
CA LYS A 154 -12.82 4.29 -4.99
C LYS A 154 -11.43 4.55 -5.55
N ILE A 155 -10.52 4.86 -4.65
CA ILE A 155 -9.11 5.08 -4.97
C ILE A 155 -8.22 4.10 -4.24
N ILE A 156 -7.17 3.65 -4.92
CA ILE A 156 -6.08 2.88 -4.35
C ILE A 156 -4.73 3.44 -4.79
N SER A 157 -3.73 3.21 -3.94
CA SER A 157 -2.34 3.45 -4.29
C SER A 157 -1.80 2.28 -5.07
N VAL A 158 -1.05 2.53 -6.14
CA VAL A 158 -0.47 1.48 -6.98
C VAL A 158 1.04 1.67 -7.08
N PRO A 159 1.83 0.97 -6.26
CA PRO A 159 3.28 1.03 -6.28
C PRO A 159 3.85 0.85 -7.69
N GLY A 160 4.79 1.73 -8.06
CA GLY A 160 5.44 1.73 -9.37
C GLY A 160 4.57 2.27 -10.52
N ILE A 161 3.33 2.69 -10.27
CA ILE A 161 2.48 3.36 -11.25
C ILE A 161 2.07 4.75 -10.76
N GLY A 162 1.39 4.82 -9.61
CA GLY A 162 0.72 6.02 -9.12
C GLY A 162 -0.62 5.67 -8.48
N ILE A 163 -1.73 6.03 -9.13
CA ILE A 163 -3.10 5.91 -8.60
C ILE A 163 -3.91 4.91 -9.41
N GLY A 164 -4.70 4.08 -8.71
CA GLY A 164 -5.75 3.27 -9.29
C GLY A 164 -7.13 3.82 -8.94
N ILE A 165 -8.01 3.95 -9.92
CA ILE A 165 -9.43 4.29 -9.73
C ILE A 165 -10.27 3.05 -9.96
N ILE A 166 -11.04 2.68 -8.96
CA ILE A 166 -11.93 1.53 -8.99
C ILE A 166 -13.35 2.03 -9.19
N ASN A 167 -13.90 1.70 -10.35
CA ASN A 167 -15.31 1.88 -10.65
C ASN A 167 -15.90 0.49 -10.91
N ASN A 168 -16.94 0.12 -10.15
CA ASN A 168 -17.49 -1.24 -10.14
C ASN A 168 -16.38 -2.29 -9.88
N ASN A 169 -16.07 -3.11 -10.89
CA ASN A 169 -15.03 -4.13 -10.80
C ASN A 169 -13.86 -3.86 -11.75
N THR A 170 -13.66 -2.61 -12.17
CA THR A 170 -12.58 -2.22 -13.06
C THR A 170 -11.65 -1.25 -12.37
N ILE A 171 -10.35 -1.56 -12.40
CA ILE A 171 -9.27 -0.67 -11.98
C ILE A 171 -8.71 0.04 -13.21
N LYS A 172 -8.76 1.36 -13.21
CA LYS A 172 -8.08 2.23 -14.18
C LYS A 172 -6.84 2.81 -13.54
N PHE A 173 -5.73 2.80 -14.27
CA PHE A 173 -4.43 3.20 -13.73
C PHE A 173 -4.04 4.57 -14.25
N PHE A 174 -3.54 5.42 -13.36
CA PHE A 174 -3.08 6.77 -13.66
C PHE A 174 -1.70 7.00 -13.06
N SER A 175 -0.84 7.66 -13.83
CA SER A 175 0.51 8.03 -13.41
C SER A 175 0.74 9.50 -13.71
N PRO A 176 1.54 10.21 -12.90
CA PRO A 176 1.96 11.55 -13.28
C PRO A 176 2.75 11.50 -14.60
N ASN A 177 2.58 12.51 -15.44
CA ASN A 177 3.42 12.67 -16.61
C ASN A 177 4.87 13.01 -16.21
N LYS A 178 5.80 13.01 -17.17
CA LYS A 178 7.23 13.22 -16.89
C LYS A 178 7.56 14.58 -16.24
N THR A 179 6.69 15.57 -16.44
CA THR A 179 6.84 16.92 -15.89
C THR A 179 6.03 17.14 -14.62
N PHE A 180 5.31 16.11 -14.15
CA PHE A 180 4.40 16.15 -13.01
C PHE A 180 3.29 17.21 -13.12
N THR A 181 2.98 17.70 -14.32
CA THR A 181 2.00 18.76 -14.57
C THR A 181 0.60 18.24 -14.85
N ALA A 182 0.43 16.92 -14.98
CA ALA A 182 -0.85 16.26 -15.14
C ALA A 182 -0.73 14.78 -14.75
N PHE A 183 -1.86 14.16 -14.45
CA PHE A 183 -1.99 12.71 -14.42
C PHE A 183 -2.54 12.21 -15.75
N GLU A 184 -1.92 11.16 -16.26
CA GLU A 184 -2.30 10.53 -17.52
C GLU A 184 -2.70 9.08 -17.27
N LYS A 185 -3.56 8.55 -18.13
CA LYS A 185 -3.86 7.12 -18.11
C LYS A 185 -2.57 6.33 -18.36
N SER A 186 -2.26 5.41 -17.45
CA SER A 186 -1.10 4.53 -17.57
C SER A 186 -1.18 3.67 -18.83
N LYS A 187 -0.02 3.22 -19.32
CA LYS A 187 0.07 2.28 -20.44
C LYS A 187 -0.43 0.89 -20.08
N ILE A 188 -0.49 0.57 -18.78
CA ILE A 188 -1.06 -0.67 -18.27
C ILE A 188 -2.56 -0.67 -18.54
N SER A 189 -3.07 -1.76 -19.15
CA SER A 189 -4.49 -1.88 -19.46
C SER A 189 -5.34 -1.78 -18.21
N ASP A 190 -6.57 -1.30 -18.35
CA ASP A 190 -7.55 -1.40 -17.26
C ASP A 190 -7.72 -2.88 -16.86
N PHE A 191 -7.86 -3.15 -15.56
CA PHE A 191 -8.04 -4.50 -15.06
C PHE A 191 -9.47 -4.69 -14.57
N THR A 192 -10.18 -5.65 -15.14
CA THR A 192 -11.53 -6.01 -14.67
C THR A 192 -11.48 -7.33 -13.92
N PHE A 193 -11.94 -7.31 -12.67
CA PHE A 193 -12.03 -8.48 -11.81
C PHE A 193 -13.48 -8.96 -11.68
N PRO A 194 -13.72 -10.22 -11.28
CA PRO A 194 -15.06 -10.74 -11.12
C PRO A 194 -15.85 -10.00 -10.02
N PRO A 195 -17.18 -9.83 -10.16
CA PRO A 195 -18.02 -9.29 -9.10
C PRO A 195 -17.82 -10.03 -7.78
N ASN A 196 -17.95 -9.32 -6.66
CA ASN A 196 -17.78 -9.85 -5.30
C ASN A 196 -16.36 -10.35 -4.96
N SER A 197 -15.37 -10.13 -5.84
CA SER A 197 -13.98 -10.40 -5.49
C SER A 197 -13.44 -9.32 -4.55
N ILE A 198 -12.49 -9.73 -3.71
CA ILE A 198 -11.75 -8.81 -2.83
C ILE A 198 -10.38 -8.58 -3.45
N ILE A 199 -10.05 -7.32 -3.77
CA ILE A 199 -8.69 -6.96 -4.18
C ILE A 199 -7.78 -7.15 -2.97
N ILE A 200 -6.76 -8.00 -3.11
CA ILE A 200 -5.79 -8.26 -2.05
C ILE A 200 -4.44 -7.59 -2.34
N SER A 201 -4.10 -7.32 -3.60
CA SER A 201 -2.86 -6.63 -3.96
C SER A 201 -2.94 -6.00 -5.34
N VAL A 202 -2.30 -4.85 -5.53
CA VAL A 202 -2.21 -4.12 -6.80
C VAL A 202 -0.84 -3.44 -6.86
N SER A 203 -0.11 -3.66 -7.93
CA SER A 203 1.23 -3.10 -8.18
C SER A 203 1.50 -2.99 -9.69
N ASN A 204 2.63 -2.38 -10.05
CA ASN A 204 3.12 -2.32 -11.44
C ASN A 204 3.46 -3.67 -12.08
N ILE A 205 3.51 -4.75 -11.30
CA ILE A 205 3.93 -6.09 -11.73
C ILE A 205 2.86 -7.16 -11.52
N GLY A 206 1.77 -6.81 -10.85
CA GLY A 206 0.61 -7.67 -10.82
C GLY A 206 -0.51 -7.22 -9.90
N ILE A 207 -1.62 -7.94 -10.02
CA ILE A 207 -2.84 -7.77 -9.26
C ILE A 207 -3.22 -9.13 -8.69
N GLY A 208 -3.49 -9.16 -7.40
CA GLY A 208 -4.09 -10.30 -6.71
C GLY A 208 -5.51 -9.97 -6.32
N PHE A 209 -6.43 -10.92 -6.51
CA PHE A 209 -7.75 -10.87 -5.89
C PHE A 209 -8.18 -12.23 -5.35
N LEU A 210 -9.03 -12.20 -4.33
CA LEU A 210 -9.71 -13.35 -3.77
C LEU A 210 -11.10 -13.47 -4.38
N GLU A 211 -11.41 -14.66 -4.90
CA GLU A 211 -12.71 -15.03 -5.45
C GLU A 211 -13.03 -16.46 -5.00
N ASN A 212 -14.16 -16.67 -4.32
CA ASN A 212 -14.62 -18.01 -3.90
C ASN A 212 -13.52 -18.86 -3.20
N ASN A 213 -12.88 -18.30 -2.17
CA ASN A 213 -11.75 -18.91 -1.44
C ASN A 213 -10.52 -19.26 -2.30
N THR A 214 -10.45 -18.73 -3.52
CA THR A 214 -9.32 -18.88 -4.42
C THR A 214 -8.66 -17.53 -4.61
N ILE A 215 -7.36 -17.46 -4.38
CA ILE A 215 -6.57 -16.30 -4.73
C ILE A 215 -6.02 -16.47 -6.13
N LYS A 216 -6.21 -15.47 -6.97
CA LYS A 216 -5.70 -15.42 -8.34
C LYS A 216 -4.75 -14.24 -8.49
N PHE A 217 -3.62 -14.47 -9.14
CA PHE A 217 -2.64 -13.45 -9.45
C PHE A 217 -2.48 -13.25 -10.95
N PHE A 218 -2.50 -12.00 -11.36
CA PHE A 218 -2.37 -11.58 -12.74
C PHE A 218 -1.17 -10.66 -12.87
N SER A 219 -0.36 -10.84 -13.91
CA SER A 219 0.74 -9.92 -14.23
C SER A 219 0.57 -9.36 -15.63
N PRO A 220 0.93 -8.08 -15.87
CA PRO A 220 0.95 -7.53 -17.20
C PRO A 220 2.01 -8.24 -18.05
N ASN A 221 1.67 -8.58 -19.29
CA ASN A 221 2.62 -9.04 -20.30
C ASN A 221 3.33 -7.85 -20.97
N ARG A 222 4.22 -8.11 -21.93
CA ARG A 222 4.93 -7.06 -22.68
C ARG A 222 4.01 -6.14 -23.49
N SER A 223 2.78 -6.58 -23.76
CA SER A 223 1.72 -5.80 -24.41
C SER A 223 0.81 -5.09 -23.40
N PHE A 224 1.21 -5.04 -22.13
CA PHE A 224 0.49 -4.37 -21.04
C PHE A 224 -0.92 -4.90 -20.77
N THR A 225 -1.18 -6.16 -21.13
CA THR A 225 -2.44 -6.88 -20.82
C THR A 225 -2.18 -7.93 -19.75
N TYR A 226 -3.18 -8.23 -18.93
CA TYR A 226 -3.03 -9.13 -17.80
C TYR A 226 -3.15 -10.61 -18.19
N LEU A 227 -2.21 -11.42 -17.69
CA LEU A 227 -2.26 -12.88 -17.78
C LEU A 227 -2.27 -13.45 -16.37
N GLU A 228 -3.15 -14.42 -16.11
CA GLU A 228 -3.10 -15.21 -14.89
C GLU A 228 -1.75 -15.93 -14.81
N LYS A 229 -1.04 -15.75 -13.71
CA LYS A 229 0.28 -16.34 -13.46
C LYS A 229 0.22 -17.49 -12.47
N SER A 230 -0.67 -17.38 -11.51
CA SER A 230 -0.85 -18.41 -10.50
C SER A 230 -2.23 -18.30 -9.88
N ARG A 231 -2.64 -19.42 -9.29
CA ARG A 231 -3.82 -19.55 -8.46
C ARG A 231 -3.45 -20.34 -7.24
N ILE A 232 -4.07 -20.01 -6.12
CA ILE A 232 -3.95 -20.81 -4.92
C ILE A 232 -5.34 -21.02 -4.34
N THR A 233 -5.69 -22.28 -4.12
CA THR A 233 -7.02 -22.75 -3.71
C THR A 233 -7.01 -23.19 -2.25
N ASP A 234 -8.20 -23.26 -1.64
CA ASP A 234 -8.44 -23.82 -0.30
C ASP A 234 -7.74 -23.07 0.85
N PHE A 235 -8.00 -21.77 0.98
CA PHE A 235 -7.65 -21.01 2.19
C PHE A 235 -8.87 -20.80 3.09
N ASP A 236 -8.71 -21.16 4.36
CA ASP A 236 -9.64 -20.78 5.42
C ASP A 236 -9.39 -19.31 5.79
N LEU A 237 -10.25 -18.41 5.31
CA LEU A 237 -10.34 -17.09 5.93
C LEU A 237 -10.98 -17.25 7.32
N PRO A 238 -10.44 -16.61 8.38
CA PRO A 238 -11.18 -16.54 9.63
C PRO A 238 -12.49 -15.77 9.40
N ASN A 239 -13.61 -16.37 9.84
CA ASN A 239 -14.93 -15.73 9.89
C ASN A 239 -14.92 -14.43 10.68
#